data_AF-A0A2E4RB21-F1
#
_entry.id   AF-A0A2E4RB21-F1
#
_cell.length_a   1.000
_cell.length_b   1.000
_cell.length_c   1.000
_cell.angle_alpha   90.00
_cell.angle_beta   90.00
_cell.angle_gamma   90.00
#
_symmetry.space_group_name_H-M   'P 1'
#
loop_
_entity.id
_entity.type
_entity.pdbx_description
1 polymer ?
#
loop_
_entity_poly.entity_id
_entity_poly.type
_entity_poly.pdbx_seq_one_letter_code
_entity_poly.pdbx_strand_id
1 'polypeptide(L)'
;MLDNLERKINKWLFSGDSRIELYETIALLLENGVVLSKAIQDIYKIESDNGKKTKAVRAMVLNSLHRGISRGQSLSSAMASWIPNQEVALIKAGETSGHLSAALKECSKIIRAKQEIRGSVIGGVLYPLTITSVLIVLLYQISTRMVPQFARITPEESWTGAAWILAQIAHYVVNWGLLTLIGLILFMAWVIWSLPNLYRSRLRIWLDQIPPWSIYRALHGSTFLLNISVMLKAGVRLQDVLILMA
;
A
#
# COMPACT_ATOMS: atom_id res chain seq x y z
N MET A 1 -18.32 -21.62 -6.44
CA MET A 1 -17.53 -20.58 -7.15
C MET A 1 -17.80 -19.17 -6.61
N LEU A 2 -19.06 -18.83 -6.28
CA LEU A 2 -19.48 -17.54 -5.72
C LEU A 2 -18.85 -17.23 -4.32
N ASP A 3 -18.78 -18.21 -3.41
CA ASP A 3 -18.20 -18.04 -2.07
C ASP A 3 -16.73 -17.56 -2.06
N ASN A 4 -15.91 -18.02 -3.01
CA ASN A 4 -14.51 -17.61 -3.09
C ASN A 4 -14.36 -16.16 -3.61
N LEU A 5 -15.30 -15.71 -4.44
CA LEU A 5 -15.36 -14.36 -4.97
C LEU A 5 -15.85 -13.38 -3.90
N GLU A 6 -16.93 -13.72 -3.19
CA GLU A 6 -17.41 -12.94 -2.05
C GLU A 6 -16.34 -12.83 -0.96
N ARG A 7 -15.65 -13.92 -0.63
CA ARG A 7 -14.56 -13.89 0.36
C ARG A 7 -13.39 -13.01 -0.08
N LYS A 8 -13.02 -13.00 -1.37
CA LYS A 8 -11.98 -12.10 -1.91
C LYS A 8 -12.43 -10.64 -1.90
N ILE A 9 -13.68 -10.38 -2.26
CA ILE A 9 -14.29 -9.03 -2.24
C ILE A 9 -14.37 -8.51 -0.80
N ASN A 10 -14.79 -9.34 0.15
CA ASN A 10 -14.88 -8.96 1.55
C ASN A 10 -13.50 -8.72 2.19
N LYS A 11 -12.48 -9.50 1.81
CA LYS A 11 -11.07 -9.20 2.17
C LYS A 11 -10.61 -7.85 1.62
N TRP A 12 -11.02 -7.50 0.41
CA TRP A 12 -10.68 -6.23 -0.22
C TRP A 12 -11.42 -5.05 0.42
N LEU A 13 -12.69 -5.25 0.80
CA LEU A 13 -13.53 -4.28 1.49
C LEU A 13 -13.10 -4.06 2.96
N PHE A 14 -12.40 -5.00 3.59
CA PHE A 14 -11.78 -4.81 4.90
C PHE A 14 -10.49 -3.98 4.79
N SER A 15 -10.67 -2.71 4.45
CA SER A 15 -9.62 -1.72 4.19
C SER A 15 -8.70 -1.48 5.39
N GLY A 16 -7.50 -0.93 5.14
CA GLY A 16 -6.54 -0.59 6.21
C GLY A 16 -7.13 0.29 7.31
N ASP A 17 -7.93 1.30 6.93
CA ASP A 17 -8.60 2.19 7.88
C ASP A 17 -9.58 1.45 8.78
N SER A 18 -10.35 0.52 8.21
CA SER A 18 -11.27 -0.32 8.99
C SER A 18 -10.56 -1.23 9.96
N ARG A 19 -9.37 -1.72 9.59
CA ARG A 19 -8.55 -2.54 10.50
C ARG A 19 -7.96 -1.70 11.64
N ILE A 20 -7.46 -0.51 11.33
CA ILE A 20 -6.93 0.44 12.32
C ILE A 20 -7.98 0.74 13.38
N GLU A 21 -9.18 1.13 12.96
CA GLU A 21 -10.28 1.48 13.88
C GLU A 21 -10.68 0.29 14.75
N LEU A 22 -10.78 -0.91 14.16
CA LEU A 22 -11.08 -2.13 14.91
C LEU A 22 -9.99 -2.45 15.95
N TYR A 23 -8.71 -2.39 15.56
CA TYR A 23 -7.59 -2.68 16.45
C TYR A 23 -7.49 -1.68 17.59
N GLU A 24 -7.65 -0.38 17.31
CA GLU A 24 -7.64 0.68 18.32
C GLU A 24 -8.81 0.52 19.30
N THR A 25 -10.01 0.19 18.80
CA THR A 25 -11.19 -0.04 19.65
C THR A 25 -11.03 -1.27 20.55
N ILE A 26 -10.56 -2.40 20.01
CA ILE A 26 -10.31 -3.60 20.81
C ILE A 26 -9.22 -3.31 21.85
N ALA A 27 -8.11 -2.67 21.46
CA ALA A 27 -7.03 -2.33 22.37
C ALA A 27 -7.51 -1.45 23.54
N LEU A 28 -8.33 -0.42 23.25
CA LEU A 28 -8.91 0.45 24.27
C LEU A 28 -9.79 -0.33 25.27
N LEU A 29 -10.64 -1.22 24.77
CA LEU A 29 -11.51 -2.03 25.63
C LEU A 29 -10.71 -3.00 26.50
N LEU A 30 -9.68 -3.62 25.95
CA LEU A 30 -8.78 -4.51 26.71
C LEU A 30 -8.00 -3.74 27.80
N GLU A 31 -7.54 -2.52 27.51
CA GLU A 31 -6.88 -1.65 28.50
C GLU A 31 -7.82 -1.24 29.64
N ASN A 32 -9.11 -1.07 29.32
CA ASN A 32 -10.15 -0.83 30.32
C ASN A 32 -10.60 -2.11 31.06
N GLY A 33 -9.90 -3.23 30.90
CA GLY A 33 -10.17 -4.49 31.58
C GLY A 33 -11.37 -5.27 31.03
N VAL A 34 -11.90 -4.89 29.86
CA VAL A 34 -12.98 -5.64 29.22
C VAL A 34 -12.43 -6.94 28.65
N VAL A 35 -13.08 -8.06 28.95
CA VAL A 35 -12.72 -9.37 28.38
C VAL A 35 -12.91 -9.36 26.85
N LEU A 36 -11.94 -9.89 26.10
CA LEU A 36 -11.92 -9.88 24.64
C LEU A 36 -13.22 -10.35 23.98
N SER A 37 -13.82 -11.44 24.47
CA SER A 37 -15.07 -11.99 23.94
C SER A 37 -16.23 -11.00 24.05
N LYS A 38 -16.32 -10.29 25.18
CA LYS A 38 -17.31 -9.24 25.44
C LYS A 38 -17.02 -8.01 24.58
N ALA A 39 -15.77 -7.57 24.50
CA ALA A 39 -15.38 -6.45 23.64
C ALA A 39 -15.82 -6.66 22.19
N ILE A 40 -15.56 -7.84 21.62
CA ILE A 40 -15.96 -8.17 20.24
C ILE A 40 -17.49 -8.22 20.09
N GLN A 41 -18.20 -8.74 21.08
CA GLN A 41 -19.66 -8.76 21.07
C GLN A 41 -20.25 -7.35 21.12
N ASP A 42 -19.69 -6.46 21.93
CA ASP A 42 -20.16 -5.08 22.07
C ASP A 42 -19.88 -4.29 20.79
N ILE A 43 -18.69 -4.43 20.19
CA ILE A 43 -18.37 -3.82 18.88
C ILE A 43 -19.32 -4.38 17.79
N TYR A 44 -19.59 -5.69 17.79
CA TYR A 44 -20.53 -6.30 16.84
C TYR A 44 -21.93 -5.70 16.92
N LYS A 45 -22.46 -5.47 18.14
CA LYS A 45 -23.79 -4.86 18.31
C LYS A 45 -23.87 -3.46 17.72
N ILE A 46 -22.82 -2.66 17.90
CA ILE A 46 -22.73 -1.30 17.37
C ILE A 46 -22.66 -1.33 15.84
N GLU A 47 -21.70 -2.07 15.28
CA GLU A 47 -21.43 -2.14 13.83
C GLU A 47 -22.58 -2.80 13.04
N SER A 48 -23.31 -3.72 13.67
CA SER A 48 -24.47 -4.36 13.06
C SER A 48 -25.77 -3.57 13.23
N ASP A 49 -25.76 -2.39 13.87
CA ASP A 49 -26.99 -1.65 14.24
C ASP A 49 -28.01 -2.57 14.95
N ASN A 50 -27.54 -3.24 16.01
CA ASN A 50 -28.29 -4.27 16.74
C ASN A 50 -28.86 -5.39 15.85
N GLY A 51 -28.10 -5.80 14.84
CA GLY A 51 -28.48 -6.88 13.91
C GLY A 51 -29.25 -6.45 12.66
N LYS A 52 -29.46 -5.14 12.44
CA LYS A 52 -30.11 -4.62 11.22
C LYS A 52 -29.18 -4.60 9.99
N LYS A 53 -27.87 -4.47 10.20
CA LYS A 53 -26.83 -4.36 9.15
C LYS A 53 -25.81 -5.51 9.21
N THR A 54 -26.27 -6.74 9.34
CA THR A 54 -25.41 -7.94 9.44
C THR A 54 -24.59 -8.26 8.20
N LYS A 55 -24.96 -7.70 7.03
CA LYS A 55 -24.22 -7.87 5.78
C LYS A 55 -23.06 -6.87 5.59
N ALA A 56 -22.89 -5.92 6.50
CA ALA A 56 -21.71 -5.06 6.48
C ALA A 56 -20.45 -5.90 6.74
N VAL A 57 -19.38 -5.66 5.98
CA VAL A 57 -18.15 -6.48 6.07
C VAL A 57 -17.59 -6.51 7.50
N ARG A 58 -17.60 -5.38 8.21
CA ARG A 58 -17.18 -5.31 9.62
C ARG A 58 -18.04 -6.18 10.52
N ALA A 59 -19.37 -6.13 10.38
CA ALA A 59 -20.29 -6.98 11.13
C ALA A 59 -20.07 -8.47 10.83
N MET A 60 -19.81 -8.83 9.57
CA MET A 60 -19.48 -10.22 9.19
C MET A 60 -18.17 -10.69 9.84
N VAL A 61 -17.11 -9.87 9.79
CA VAL A 61 -15.82 -10.15 10.43
C VAL A 61 -16.03 -10.35 11.92
N LEU A 62 -16.64 -9.39 12.61
CA LEU A 62 -16.91 -9.44 14.05
C LEU A 62 -17.74 -10.66 14.47
N ASN A 63 -18.76 -11.02 13.71
CA ASN A 63 -19.54 -12.24 13.96
C ASN A 63 -18.70 -13.51 13.78
N SER A 64 -17.79 -13.54 12.79
CA SER A 64 -16.85 -14.65 12.62
C SER A 64 -15.87 -14.75 13.80
N LEU A 65 -15.37 -13.62 14.29
CA LEU A 65 -14.45 -13.56 15.43
C LEU A 65 -15.14 -13.98 16.73
N HIS A 66 -16.34 -13.48 16.98
CA HIS A 66 -17.13 -13.86 18.15
C HIS A 66 -17.34 -15.38 18.18
N ARG A 67 -17.79 -15.98 17.06
CA ARG A 67 -17.98 -17.44 16.96
C ARG A 67 -16.68 -18.23 17.15
N GLY A 68 -15.56 -17.77 16.59
CA GLY A 68 -14.27 -18.43 16.74
C GLY A 68 -13.80 -18.42 18.20
N ILE A 69 -13.85 -17.26 18.84
CA ILE A 69 -13.38 -17.06 20.23
C ILE A 69 -14.30 -17.78 21.23
N SER A 70 -15.62 -17.76 21.02
CA SER A 70 -16.57 -18.53 21.83
C SER A 70 -16.33 -20.05 21.74
N ARG A 71 -15.65 -20.53 20.69
CA ARG A 71 -15.22 -21.93 20.53
C ARG A 71 -13.80 -22.20 21.04
N GLY A 72 -13.17 -21.23 21.69
CA GLY A 72 -11.82 -21.34 22.23
C GLY A 72 -10.70 -21.10 21.21
N GLN A 73 -11.00 -20.58 20.01
CA GLN A 73 -9.95 -20.15 19.09
C GLN A 73 -9.28 -18.86 19.58
N SER A 74 -7.98 -18.73 19.32
CA SER A 74 -7.27 -17.47 19.49
C SER A 74 -7.78 -16.41 18.50
N LEU A 75 -7.68 -15.13 18.86
CA LEU A 75 -7.97 -14.00 17.98
C LEU A 75 -7.13 -14.07 16.71
N SER A 76 -5.83 -14.37 16.82
CA SER A 76 -4.96 -14.50 15.65
C SER A 76 -5.47 -15.55 14.65
N SER A 77 -5.93 -16.71 15.15
CA SER A 77 -6.49 -17.78 14.32
C SER A 77 -7.81 -17.36 13.67
N ALA A 78 -8.71 -16.74 14.44
CA ALA A 78 -9.99 -16.28 13.93
C ALA A 78 -9.85 -15.15 12.88
N MET A 79 -8.84 -14.28 13.03
CA MET A 79 -8.56 -13.18 12.10
C MET A 79 -7.75 -13.60 10.87
N ALA A 80 -7.05 -14.73 10.89
CA ALA A 80 -6.10 -15.13 9.84
C ALA A 80 -6.70 -15.15 8.42
N SER A 81 -8.00 -15.43 8.32
CA SER A 81 -8.70 -15.45 7.04
C SER A 81 -9.15 -14.07 6.56
N TRP A 82 -8.91 -12.98 7.30
CA TRP A 82 -9.38 -11.63 6.97
C TRP A 82 -8.25 -10.61 6.83
N ILE A 83 -7.10 -10.87 7.45
CA ILE A 83 -5.99 -9.90 7.55
C ILE A 83 -4.70 -10.45 6.95
N PRO A 84 -3.73 -9.59 6.59
CA PRO A 84 -2.41 -10.01 6.13
C PRO A 84 -1.64 -10.84 7.17
N ASN A 85 -0.84 -11.81 6.72
CA ASN A 85 -0.06 -12.70 7.59
C ASN A 85 0.85 -11.97 8.60
N GLN A 86 1.37 -10.80 8.22
CA GLN A 86 2.19 -9.98 9.12
C GLN A 86 1.40 -9.47 10.33
N GLU A 87 0.15 -9.07 10.13
CA GLU A 87 -0.74 -8.65 11.23
C GLU A 87 -1.13 -9.85 12.10
N VAL A 88 -1.37 -11.02 11.50
CA VAL A 88 -1.64 -12.28 12.24
C VAL A 88 -0.49 -12.64 13.17
N ALA A 89 0.75 -12.58 12.67
CA ALA A 89 1.94 -12.93 13.44
C ALA A 89 2.12 -12.02 14.66
N LEU A 90 1.89 -10.71 14.48
CA LEU A 90 2.02 -9.73 15.56
C LEU A 90 0.94 -9.92 16.63
N ILE A 91 -0.32 -10.15 16.21
CA ILE A 91 -1.42 -10.45 17.12
C ILE A 91 -1.12 -11.74 17.89
N LYS A 92 -0.67 -12.80 17.22
CA LYS A 92 -0.31 -14.08 17.86
C LYS A 92 0.81 -13.92 18.90
N ALA A 93 1.82 -13.10 18.61
CA ALA A 93 2.87 -12.78 19.56
C ALA A 93 2.31 -12.09 20.80
N GLY A 94 1.43 -11.09 20.61
CA GLY A 94 0.76 -10.39 21.71
C GLY A 94 -0.16 -11.28 22.54
N GLU A 95 -0.88 -12.21 21.92
CA GLU A 95 -1.68 -13.21 22.64
C GLU A 95 -0.81 -14.12 23.52
N THR A 96 0.29 -14.62 22.96
CA THR A 96 1.19 -15.56 23.65
C THR A 96 1.94 -14.89 24.80
N SER A 97 2.30 -13.62 24.64
CA SER A 97 3.01 -12.83 25.65
C SER A 97 2.08 -12.13 26.66
N GLY A 98 0.75 -12.27 26.53
CA GLY A 98 -0.22 -11.57 27.38
C GLY A 98 -0.31 -10.05 27.15
N HIS A 99 0.28 -9.53 26.06
CA HIS A 99 0.32 -8.11 25.73
C HIS A 99 -0.49 -7.79 24.46
N LEU A 100 -1.70 -8.35 24.36
CA LEU A 100 -2.54 -8.23 23.18
C LEU A 100 -2.90 -6.79 22.80
N SER A 101 -3.21 -5.93 23.78
CA SER A 101 -3.51 -4.52 23.51
C SER A 101 -2.34 -3.80 22.83
N ALA A 102 -1.12 -4.00 23.34
CA ALA A 102 0.08 -3.39 22.77
C ALA A 102 0.32 -3.87 21.33
N ALA A 103 0.13 -5.16 21.06
CA ALA A 103 0.26 -5.72 19.72
C ALA A 103 -0.77 -5.13 18.72
N LEU A 104 -2.02 -4.94 19.14
CA LEU A 104 -3.06 -4.33 18.31
C LEU A 104 -2.75 -2.85 17.99
N LYS A 105 -2.28 -2.08 18.98
CA LYS A 105 -1.82 -0.70 18.74
C LYS A 105 -0.64 -0.64 17.77
N GLU A 106 0.28 -1.58 17.89
CA GLU A 106 1.44 -1.66 16.98
C GLU A 106 1.02 -2.04 15.55
N CYS A 107 0.04 -2.95 15.38
CA CYS A 107 -0.59 -3.19 14.08
C CYS A 107 -1.12 -1.89 13.45
N SER A 108 -1.87 -1.07 14.22
CA SER A 108 -2.41 0.19 13.72
C SER A 108 -1.32 1.16 13.28
N LYS A 109 -0.23 1.30 14.04
CA LYS A 109 0.92 2.14 13.66
C LYS A 109 1.55 1.66 12.36
N ILE A 110 1.77 0.35 12.21
CA ILE A 110 2.36 -0.23 10.99
C ILE A 110 1.47 0.04 9.77
N ILE A 111 0.14 -0.08 9.91
CA ILE A 111 -0.79 0.20 8.81
C ILE A 111 -0.75 1.69 8.44
N ARG A 112 -0.79 2.59 9.44
CA ARG A 112 -0.70 4.06 9.21
C ARG A 112 0.61 4.44 8.51
N ALA A 113 1.74 3.90 8.97
CA ALA A 113 3.04 4.14 8.33
C ALA A 113 3.07 3.64 6.88
N LYS A 114 2.50 2.47 6.59
CA LYS A 114 2.37 1.95 5.22
C LYS A 114 1.49 2.84 4.33
N GLN A 115 0.40 3.37 4.87
CA GLN A 115 -0.49 4.29 4.16
C GLN A 115 0.20 5.62 3.87
N GLU A 116 0.93 6.18 4.83
CA GLU A 116 1.70 7.41 4.67
C GLU A 116 2.76 7.26 3.59
N ILE A 117 3.59 6.20 3.66
CA ILE A 117 4.60 5.91 2.64
C ILE A 117 3.96 5.77 1.26
N ARG A 118 2.85 5.02 1.15
CA ARG A 118 2.12 4.87 -0.11
C ARG A 118 1.58 6.21 -0.61
N GLY A 119 1.05 7.04 0.29
CA GLY A 119 0.54 8.37 -0.02
C GLY A 119 1.64 9.28 -0.54
N SER A 120 2.80 9.32 0.11
CA SER A 120 3.97 10.10 -0.33
C SER A 120 4.46 9.64 -1.71
N VAL A 121 4.52 8.33 -1.96
CA VAL A 121 4.92 7.78 -3.26
C VAL A 121 3.92 8.16 -4.35
N ILE A 122 2.62 7.94 -4.12
CA ILE A 122 1.58 8.29 -5.09
C ILE A 122 1.56 9.80 -5.34
N GLY A 123 1.63 10.62 -4.29
CA GLY A 123 1.64 12.08 -4.40
C GLY A 123 2.85 12.60 -5.16
N GLY A 124 4.04 12.07 -4.89
CA GLY A 124 5.28 12.46 -5.59
C GLY A 124 5.28 12.08 -7.08
N VAL A 125 4.58 11.02 -7.45
CA VAL A 125 4.47 10.52 -8.84
C VAL A 125 3.35 11.20 -9.62
N LEU A 126 2.25 11.55 -8.95
CA LEU A 126 1.07 12.11 -9.61
C LEU A 126 1.36 13.47 -10.24
N TYR A 127 2.13 14.35 -9.57
CA TYR A 127 2.44 15.68 -10.08
C TYR A 127 3.25 15.67 -11.39
N PRO A 128 4.37 14.95 -11.51
CA PRO A 128 5.07 14.82 -12.80
C PRO A 128 4.20 14.23 -13.90
N LEU A 129 3.38 13.22 -13.59
CA LEU A 129 2.49 12.60 -14.57
C LEU A 129 1.43 13.56 -15.09
N THR A 130 0.78 14.32 -14.21
CA THR A 130 -0.28 15.26 -14.61
C THR A 130 0.28 16.36 -15.50
N ILE A 131 1.37 17.03 -15.10
CA ILE A 131 2.00 18.08 -15.91
C ILE A 131 2.50 17.54 -17.25
N THR A 132 3.14 16.36 -17.25
CA THR A 132 3.62 15.73 -18.50
C THR A 132 2.47 15.40 -19.43
N SER A 133 1.35 14.89 -18.90
CA SER A 133 0.17 14.57 -19.71
C SER A 133 -0.46 15.81 -20.36
N VAL A 134 -0.59 16.91 -19.60
CA VAL A 134 -1.09 18.19 -20.11
C VAL A 134 -0.15 18.74 -21.19
N LEU A 135 1.16 18.68 -20.98
CA LEU A 135 2.15 19.12 -21.95
C LEU A 135 2.08 18.32 -23.26
N ILE A 136 1.94 17.00 -23.18
CA ILE A 136 1.77 16.13 -24.36
C ILE A 136 0.50 16.53 -25.14
N VAL A 137 -0.63 16.73 -24.44
CA VAL A 137 -1.91 17.14 -25.07
C VAL A 137 -1.77 18.51 -25.75
N LEU A 138 -1.12 19.46 -25.09
CA LEU A 138 -0.90 20.80 -25.64
C LEU A 138 -0.03 20.75 -26.90
N LEU A 139 1.10 20.03 -26.85
CA LEU A 139 2.01 19.87 -27.99
C LEU A 139 1.34 19.12 -29.15
N TYR A 140 0.48 18.14 -28.85
CA TYR A 140 -0.34 17.46 -29.85
C TYR A 140 -1.30 18.43 -30.57
N GLN A 141 -1.96 19.32 -29.84
CA GLN A 141 -2.82 20.35 -30.45
C GLN A 141 -2.02 21.33 -31.32
N ILE A 142 -0.86 21.78 -30.84
CA ILE A 142 0.03 22.65 -31.62
C ILE A 142 0.41 21.95 -32.92
N SER A 143 0.84 20.69 -32.86
CA SER A 143 1.28 19.95 -34.03
C SER A 143 0.16 19.66 -35.03
N THR A 144 -1.06 19.36 -34.56
CA THR A 144 -2.16 18.92 -35.45
C THR A 144 -2.97 20.09 -36.00
N ARG A 145 -2.99 21.23 -35.32
CA ARG A 145 -3.78 22.40 -35.72
C ARG A 145 -2.93 23.63 -36.05
N MET A 146 -2.02 24.00 -35.17
CA MET A 146 -1.27 25.26 -35.34
C MET A 146 -0.19 25.13 -36.43
N VAL A 147 0.63 24.08 -36.39
CA VAL A 147 1.71 23.86 -37.38
C VAL A 147 1.17 23.86 -38.81
N PRO A 148 0.10 23.10 -39.17
CA PRO A 148 -0.46 23.13 -40.51
C PRO A 148 -1.03 24.49 -40.93
N GLN A 149 -1.50 25.31 -39.97
CA GLN A 149 -1.99 26.66 -40.27
C GLN A 149 -0.84 27.61 -40.61
N PHE A 150 0.27 27.55 -39.87
CA PHE A 150 1.46 28.35 -40.18
C PHE A 150 2.13 27.90 -41.48
N ALA A 151 2.17 26.58 -41.74
CA ALA A 151 2.76 26.02 -42.95
C ALA A 151 2.09 26.50 -44.24
N ARG A 152 0.81 26.93 -44.17
CA ARG A 152 0.10 27.55 -45.29
C ARG A 152 0.58 28.96 -45.64
N ILE A 153 1.17 29.67 -44.68
CA ILE A 153 1.65 31.05 -44.84
C ILE A 153 3.12 31.03 -45.25
N THR A 154 3.91 30.13 -44.65
CA THR A 154 5.35 30.04 -44.87
C THR A 154 5.77 28.57 -44.84
N PRO A 155 6.47 28.07 -45.87
CA PRO A 155 6.93 26.68 -45.91
C PRO A 155 7.76 26.33 -44.68
N GLU A 156 7.52 25.14 -44.10
CA GLU A 156 8.19 24.68 -42.88
C GLU A 156 9.73 24.66 -43.00
N GLU A 157 10.22 24.42 -44.22
CA GLU A 157 11.65 24.40 -44.57
C GLU A 157 12.37 25.73 -44.34
N SER A 158 11.61 26.84 -44.33
CA SER A 158 12.13 28.18 -44.11
C SER A 158 12.07 28.63 -42.65
N TRP A 159 11.49 27.81 -41.76
CA TRP A 159 11.39 28.15 -40.34
C TRP A 159 12.76 28.01 -39.67
N THR A 160 13.17 29.05 -38.93
CA THR A 160 14.43 29.06 -38.17
C THR A 160 14.19 29.44 -36.70
N GLY A 161 15.13 29.07 -35.81
CA GLY A 161 15.05 29.41 -34.39
C GLY A 161 13.90 28.72 -33.65
N ALA A 162 13.13 29.48 -32.88
CA ALA A 162 12.07 28.94 -32.02
C ALA A 162 10.95 28.22 -32.78
N ALA A 163 10.59 28.69 -33.99
CA ALA A 163 9.56 28.08 -34.81
C ALA A 163 9.95 26.66 -35.28
N TRP A 164 11.21 26.48 -35.68
CA TRP A 164 11.74 25.19 -36.07
C TRP A 164 11.79 24.21 -34.90
N ILE A 165 12.32 24.65 -33.75
CA ILE A 165 12.38 23.82 -32.53
C ILE A 165 10.98 23.38 -32.10
N LEU A 166 10.01 24.30 -32.12
CA LEU A 166 8.62 24.00 -31.76
C LEU A 166 8.04 22.94 -32.69
N ALA A 167 8.25 23.08 -34.01
CA ALA A 167 7.78 22.10 -35.00
C ALA A 167 8.38 20.71 -34.75
N GLN A 168 9.70 20.63 -34.51
CA GLN A 168 10.38 19.36 -34.23
C GLN A 168 9.83 18.68 -32.97
N ILE A 169 9.64 19.44 -31.88
CA ILE A 169 9.04 18.92 -30.65
C ILE A 169 7.60 18.46 -30.90
N ALA A 170 6.81 19.22 -31.65
CA ALA A 170 5.44 18.88 -32.03
C ALA A 170 5.37 17.56 -32.82
N HIS A 171 6.18 17.41 -33.87
CA HIS A 171 6.23 16.17 -34.66
C HIS A 171 6.69 14.98 -33.83
N TYR A 172 7.67 15.16 -32.94
CA TYR A 172 8.09 14.12 -32.01
C TYR A 172 6.94 13.68 -31.10
N VAL A 173 6.17 14.63 -30.55
CA VAL A 173 5.03 14.32 -29.68
C VAL A 173 3.89 13.62 -30.42
N VAL A 174 3.60 13.98 -31.67
CA VAL A 174 2.56 13.28 -32.44
C VAL A 174 2.97 11.84 -32.74
N ASN A 175 4.21 11.62 -33.16
CA ASN A 175 4.67 10.31 -33.60
C ASN A 175 5.04 9.39 -32.42
N TRP A 176 5.64 9.94 -31.38
CA TRP A 176 6.21 9.18 -30.27
C TRP A 176 5.59 9.51 -28.91
N GLY A 177 4.73 10.52 -28.79
CA GLY A 177 4.18 10.96 -27.50
C GLY A 177 3.37 9.92 -26.75
N LEU A 178 2.62 9.07 -27.47
CA LEU A 178 1.92 7.95 -26.84
C LEU A 178 2.90 6.87 -26.37
N LEU A 179 3.93 6.58 -27.17
CA LEU A 179 4.98 5.62 -26.83
C LEU A 179 5.84 6.10 -25.65
N THR A 180 6.15 7.40 -25.56
CA THR A 180 6.87 7.96 -24.41
C THR A 180 6.03 7.91 -23.14
N LEU A 181 4.72 8.16 -23.22
CA LEU A 181 3.81 8.02 -22.08
C LEU A 181 3.74 6.56 -21.60
N ILE A 182 3.56 5.62 -22.53
CA ILE A 182 3.56 4.18 -22.22
C ILE A 182 4.91 3.76 -21.65
N GLY A 183 6.02 4.22 -22.24
CA GLY A 183 7.37 3.95 -21.77
C GLY A 183 7.62 4.49 -20.36
N LEU A 184 7.11 5.68 -20.04
CA LEU A 184 7.18 6.25 -18.69
C LEU A 184 6.38 5.40 -17.70
N ILE A 185 5.16 4.98 -18.05
CA ILE A 185 4.33 4.11 -17.21
C ILE A 185 5.02 2.76 -16.97
N LEU A 186 5.57 2.15 -18.02
CA LEU A 186 6.30 0.89 -17.94
C LEU A 186 7.59 1.03 -17.12
N PHE A 187 8.32 2.14 -17.28
CA PHE A 187 9.49 2.44 -16.46
C PHE A 187 9.10 2.58 -14.99
N MET A 188 8.02 3.29 -14.68
CA MET A 188 7.52 3.40 -13.31
C MET A 188 7.08 2.05 -12.74
N ALA A 189 6.35 1.25 -13.52
CA ALA A 189 5.96 -0.09 -13.13
C ALA A 189 7.19 -0.98 -12.88
N TRP A 190 8.22 -0.85 -13.72
CA TRP A 190 9.50 -1.54 -13.55
C TRP A 190 10.23 -1.08 -12.29
N VAL A 191 10.28 0.23 -11.99
CA VAL A 191 10.84 0.75 -10.75
C VAL A 191 10.13 0.12 -9.55
N ILE A 192 8.79 0.16 -9.51
CA ILE A 192 7.99 -0.42 -8.43
C ILE A 192 8.24 -1.93 -8.30
N TRP A 193 8.29 -2.66 -9.42
CA TRP A 193 8.57 -4.09 -9.44
C TRP A 193 9.99 -4.44 -9.00
N SER A 194 10.97 -3.58 -9.32
CA SER A 194 12.38 -3.78 -8.98
C SER A 194 12.63 -3.65 -7.47
N LEU A 195 11.81 -2.89 -6.74
CA LEU A 195 11.97 -2.67 -5.30
C LEU A 195 11.99 -3.99 -4.50
N PRO A 196 11.01 -4.90 -4.61
CA PRO A 196 11.06 -6.20 -3.94
C PRO A 196 11.90 -7.25 -4.68
N ASN A 197 11.95 -7.21 -6.02
CA ASN A 197 12.39 -8.40 -6.78
C ASN A 197 13.89 -8.41 -7.12
N LEU A 198 14.59 -7.28 -7.04
CA LEU A 198 15.97 -7.15 -7.51
C LEU A 198 17.06 -7.46 -6.45
N TYR A 199 16.73 -8.20 -5.38
CA TYR A 199 17.60 -8.40 -4.21
C TYR A 199 18.96 -9.07 -4.51
N ARG A 200 19.09 -9.81 -5.62
CA ARG A 200 20.27 -10.63 -5.94
C ARG A 200 21.17 -10.05 -7.06
N SER A 201 20.79 -8.93 -7.67
CA SER A 201 21.50 -8.37 -8.83
C SER A 201 22.61 -7.40 -8.42
N ARG A 202 23.75 -7.41 -9.14
CA ARG A 202 24.83 -6.41 -8.97
C ARG A 202 24.34 -4.97 -9.16
N LEU A 203 23.30 -4.78 -9.99
CA LEU A 203 22.66 -3.48 -10.22
C LEU A 203 22.03 -2.89 -8.95
N ARG A 204 21.65 -3.74 -7.98
CA ARG A 204 21.04 -3.32 -6.71
C ARG A 204 21.96 -2.46 -5.87
N ILE A 205 23.26 -2.77 -5.86
CA ILE A 205 24.26 -2.08 -5.03
C ILE A 205 24.32 -0.59 -5.39
N TRP A 206 24.23 -0.28 -6.69
CA TRP A 206 24.24 1.08 -7.19
C TRP A 206 22.86 1.75 -7.03
N LEU A 207 21.78 1.06 -7.40
CA LEU A 207 20.42 1.59 -7.29
C LEU A 207 20.04 1.95 -5.85
N ASP A 208 20.45 1.15 -4.86
CA ASP A 208 20.14 1.39 -3.45
C ASP A 208 20.78 2.69 -2.87
N GLN A 209 21.64 3.39 -3.62
CA GLN A 209 22.13 4.72 -3.24
C GLN A 209 21.19 5.85 -3.67
N ILE A 210 20.27 5.59 -4.61
CA ILE A 210 19.40 6.59 -5.22
C ILE A 210 17.95 6.36 -4.75
N PRO A 211 17.18 7.41 -4.43
CA PRO A 211 15.73 7.28 -4.24
C PRO A 211 15.04 6.74 -5.50
N PRO A 212 14.01 5.87 -5.40
CA PRO A 212 13.34 5.35 -4.20
C PRO A 212 13.98 4.12 -3.53
N TRP A 213 14.99 3.48 -4.13
CA TRP A 213 15.57 2.24 -3.59
C TRP A 213 16.30 2.45 -2.25
N SER A 214 16.95 3.60 -2.07
CA SER A 214 17.59 3.96 -0.79
C SER A 214 16.58 4.02 0.36
N ILE A 215 15.40 4.59 0.11
CA ILE A 215 14.29 4.67 1.07
C ILE A 215 13.73 3.27 1.36
N TYR A 216 13.54 2.47 0.32
CA TYR A 216 13.08 1.08 0.47
C TYR A 216 14.05 0.27 1.36
N ARG A 217 15.36 0.36 1.10
CA ARG A 217 16.40 -0.27 1.92
C ARG A 217 16.37 0.20 3.37
N ALA A 218 16.24 1.50 3.60
CA ALA A 218 16.18 2.06 4.96
C ALA A 218 14.93 1.59 5.73
N LEU A 219 13.76 1.57 5.08
CA LEU A 219 12.51 1.08 5.67
C LEU A 219 12.58 -0.40 6.04
N HIS A 220 13.05 -1.24 5.11
CA HIS A 220 13.18 -2.68 5.37
C HIS A 220 14.25 -2.99 6.42
N GLY A 221 15.37 -2.28 6.41
CA GLY A 221 16.40 -2.39 7.44
C GLY A 221 15.90 -1.97 8.82
N SER A 222 15.19 -0.84 8.92
CA SER A 222 14.58 -0.38 10.17
C SER A 222 13.54 -1.37 10.69
N THR A 223 12.66 -1.88 9.82
CA THR A 223 11.65 -2.88 10.19
C THR A 223 12.29 -4.17 10.70
N PHE A 224 13.39 -4.61 10.08
CA PHE A 224 14.17 -5.75 10.53
C PHE A 224 14.75 -5.52 11.94
N LEU A 225 15.40 -4.38 12.17
CA LEU A 225 15.96 -4.02 13.48
C LEU A 225 14.88 -3.89 14.57
N LEU A 226 13.73 -3.33 14.23
CA LEU A 226 12.59 -3.23 15.14
C LEU A 226 12.06 -4.61 15.55
N ASN A 227 11.87 -5.50 14.57
CA ASN A 227 11.41 -6.85 14.85
C ASN A 227 12.40 -7.61 15.76
N ILE A 228 13.71 -7.47 15.50
CA ILE A 228 14.74 -8.01 16.40
C ILE A 228 14.61 -7.42 17.80
N SER A 229 14.49 -6.08 17.91
CA SER A 229 14.38 -5.39 19.20
C SER A 229 13.18 -5.88 20.02
N VAL A 230 12.03 -6.07 19.37
CA VAL A 230 10.82 -6.59 20.02
C VAL A 230 11.02 -8.04 20.48
N MET A 231 11.61 -8.90 19.65
CA MET A 231 11.85 -10.30 20.00
C MET A 231 12.87 -10.47 21.13
N LEU A 232 13.94 -9.66 21.12
CA LEU A 232 14.93 -9.63 22.20
C LEU A 232 14.31 -9.14 23.52
N LYS A 233 13.46 -8.10 23.48
CA LYS A 233 12.71 -7.64 24.67
C LYS A 233 11.74 -8.70 25.19
N ALA A 234 11.21 -9.55 24.31
CA ALA A 234 10.36 -10.68 24.67
C ALA A 234 11.14 -11.91 25.19
N GLY A 235 12.48 -11.80 25.32
CA GLY A 235 13.32 -12.86 25.88
C GLY A 235 13.70 -13.97 24.88
N VAL A 236 13.45 -13.77 23.58
CA VAL A 236 13.90 -14.72 22.54
C VAL A 236 15.41 -14.60 22.39
N ARG A 237 16.13 -15.73 22.36
CA ARG A 237 17.59 -15.73 22.17
C ARG A 237 17.91 -15.24 20.76
N LEU A 238 18.94 -14.40 20.62
CA LEU A 238 19.34 -13.79 19.35
C LEU A 238 19.55 -14.82 18.23
N GLN A 239 20.10 -15.98 18.55
CA GLN A 239 20.28 -17.08 17.61
C GLN A 239 18.94 -17.58 17.01
N ASP A 240 17.89 -17.65 17.83
CA ASP A 240 16.58 -18.14 17.40
C ASP A 240 15.86 -17.07 16.55
N VAL A 241 16.08 -15.79 16.87
CA VAL A 241 15.60 -14.64 16.07
C VAL A 241 16.21 -14.65 14.67
N LEU A 242 17.53 -14.87 14.56
CA LEU A 242 18.22 -14.89 13.27
C LEU A 242 17.76 -16.06 12.37
N ILE A 243 17.47 -17.22 12.96
CA ILE A 243 16.94 -18.38 12.22
C ILE A 243 15.48 -18.17 11.81
N LEU A 244 14.66 -17.50 12.63
CA LEU A 244 13.25 -17.23 12.31
C LEU A 244 13.04 -16.18 11.21
N MET A 245 14.04 -15.31 10.98
CA MET A 245 13.94 -14.19 10.04
C MET A 245 14.79 -14.35 8.77
N ALA A 246 15.56 -15.43 8.65
CA ALA A 246 16.29 -15.81 7.43
C ALA A 246 15.34 -16.37 6.36
#